data_AF-A0A953ULN6-F1
#
_entry.id   AF-A0A953ULN6-F1
#
_cell.length_a   1.000
_cell.length_b   1.000
_cell.length_c   1.000
_cell.angle_alpha   90.00
_cell.angle_beta   90.00
_cell.angle_gamma   90.00
#
_symmetry.space_group_name_H-M   'P 1'
#
loop_
_entity.id
_entity.type
_entity.pdbx_description
1 polymer ?
#
loop_
_entity_poly.entity_id
_entity_poly.type
_entity_poly.pdbx_seq_one_letter_code
_entity_poly.pdbx_strand_id
1 'polypeptide(L)' 'MMAKPKVLRVMLNEVPVQEDVTIPAPTLGHMEIPQAAANPIVLQGDHGPVAFRNIYVKPLE' A
#
# COMPACT_ATOMS: atom_id res chain seq x y z
N MET A 1 -1.01 4.95 -22.85
CA MET A 1 -0.17 4.32 -21.81
C MET A 1 -0.94 4.34 -20.51
N MET A 2 -0.99 3.25 -19.75
CA MET A 2 -1.60 3.26 -18.42
C MET A 2 -0.75 4.12 -17.48
N ALA A 3 -1.41 4.93 -16.64
CA ALA A 3 -0.72 5.69 -15.60
C ALA A 3 -0.06 4.73 -14.61
N LYS A 4 1.16 5.04 -14.17
CA LYS A 4 1.85 4.25 -13.15
C LYS A 4 1.20 4.49 -11.78
N PRO A 5 1.04 3.45 -10.95
CA PRO A 5 0.52 3.63 -9.60
C PRO A 5 1.44 4.55 -8.78
N LYS A 6 0.83 5.37 -7.94
CA LYS A 6 1.50 6.36 -7.10
C LYS A 6 1.04 6.25 -5.66
N VAL A 7 1.99 6.39 -4.75
CA VAL A 7 1.74 6.63 -3.34
C VAL A 7 1.68 8.13 -3.14
N LEU A 8 0.49 8.65 -2.83
CA LEU A 8 0.31 10.08 -2.60
C LEU A 8 1.04 10.54 -1.33
N ARG A 9 0.83 9.82 -0.22
CA ARG A 9 1.47 10.11 1.08
C ARG A 9 1.46 8.90 2.00
N VAL A 10 2.56 8.67 2.72
CA VAL A 10 2.65 7.72 3.84
C VAL A 10 3.14 8.47 5.07
N MET A 11 2.42 8.27 6.18
CA MET A 11 2.75 8.88 7.47
C MET A 11 3.10 7.78 8.47
N LEU A 12 4.15 7.98 9.25
CA LEU A 12 4.49 7.16 10.41
C LEU A 12 4.59 8.07 11.62
N ASN A 13 3.74 7.85 12.63
CA ASN A 13 3.67 8.69 13.83
C ASN A 13 3.59 10.20 13.49
N GLU A 14 2.66 10.55 12.59
CA GLU A 14 2.43 11.93 12.13
C GLU A 14 3.59 12.56 11.34
N VAL A 15 4.67 11.83 11.07
CA VAL A 15 5.80 12.27 10.25
C VAL A 15 5.65 11.73 8.82
N PRO A 16 5.74 12.58 7.77
CA PRO A 16 5.74 12.10 6.39
C PRO A 16 7.02 11.33 6.11
N VAL A 17 6.88 10.09 5.64
CA VAL A 17 8.02 9.23 5.25
C VAL A 17 8.11 9.00 3.75
N GLN A 18 7.02 9.21 3.02
CA GLN A 18 6.96 9.16 1.55
C GLN A 18 5.89 10.14 1.02
N GLU A 19 6.17 10.81 -0.09
CA GLU A 19 5.28 11.77 -0.76
C GLU A 19 5.47 11.74 -2.28
N ASP A 20 4.38 11.68 -3.06
CA ASP A 20 4.32 11.55 -4.53
C ASP A 20 5.30 10.51 -5.14
N VAL A 21 5.35 9.31 -4.56
CA VAL A 21 6.26 8.24 -4.99
C VAL A 21 5.59 7.40 -6.07
N THR A 22 6.22 7.30 -7.25
CA THR A 22 5.78 6.40 -8.32
C THR A 22 6.29 4.99 -8.07
N ILE A 23 5.41 3.98 -8.11
CA ILE A 23 5.80 2.58 -7.94
C ILE A 23 6.14 1.98 -9.32
N PRO A 24 7.41 1.57 -9.56
CA PRO A 24 7.85 1.12 -10.88
C PRO A 24 7.43 -0.32 -11.21
N ALA A 25 7.27 -1.16 -10.18
CA ALA A 25 6.98 -2.59 -10.30
C ALA A 25 6.43 -3.14 -8.95
N PRO A 26 5.84 -4.34 -8.92
CA PRO A 26 5.47 -5.03 -7.69
C PRO A 26 6.67 -5.23 -6.75
N THR A 27 6.42 -5.21 -5.43
CA THR A 27 7.41 -5.58 -4.41
C THR A 27 7.47 -7.10 -4.23
N LEU A 28 8.51 -7.60 -3.57
CA LEU A 28 8.57 -9.00 -3.15
C LEU A 28 7.40 -9.31 -2.20
N GLY A 29 6.79 -10.49 -2.35
CA GLY A 29 5.63 -10.90 -1.53
C GLY A 29 4.27 -10.39 -2.03
N HIS A 30 4.18 -9.83 -3.25
CA HIS A 30 2.88 -9.47 -3.82
C HIS A 30 2.00 -10.72 -4.09
N MET A 31 0.69 -10.54 -4.09
CA MET A 31 -0.25 -11.60 -4.50
C MET A 31 -0.25 -11.77 -6.02
N GLU A 32 -0.44 -13.00 -6.49
CA GLU A 32 -0.58 -13.32 -7.92
C GLU A 32 -2.00 -12.97 -8.42
N ILE A 33 -2.29 -11.68 -8.51
CA ILE A 33 -3.56 -11.14 -9.01
C ILE A 33 -3.35 -10.12 -10.13
N PRO A 34 -4.32 -9.94 -11.05
CA PRO A 34 -4.23 -8.92 -12.09
C PRO A 34 -4.09 -7.50 -11.51
N GLN A 35 -3.35 -6.65 -12.22
CA GLN A 35 -3.31 -5.21 -11.91
C GLN A 35 -4.69 -4.59 -12.16
N ALA A 36 -5.18 -3.83 -11.18
CA ALA A 36 -6.44 -3.12 -11.27
C ALA A 36 -6.34 -1.77 -10.53
N ALA A 37 -7.25 -0.85 -10.84
CA ALA A 37 -7.35 0.43 -10.13
C ALA A 37 -7.76 0.23 -8.65
N ALA A 38 -8.48 -0.85 -8.36
CA ALA A 38 -8.86 -1.26 -7.01
C ALA A 38 -8.49 -2.73 -6.80
N ASN A 39 -7.76 -3.00 -5.73
CA ASN A 39 -7.35 -4.32 -5.27
C ASN A 39 -7.35 -4.32 -3.72
N PRO A 40 -7.36 -5.49 -3.06
CA PRO A 40 -7.35 -5.58 -1.60
C PRO A 40 -6.05 -5.04 -0.98
N ILE A 41 -6.15 -4.58 0.27
CA ILE A 41 -4.99 -4.27 1.14
C ILE A 41 -4.60 -5.53 1.90
N VAL A 42 -3.31 -5.86 1.91
CA VAL A 42 -2.76 -7.03 2.61
C VAL A 42 -1.88 -6.57 3.77
N LEU A 43 -2.10 -7.13 4.96
CA LEU A 43 -1.13 -7.09 6.05
C LEU A 43 -0.19 -8.29 5.89
N GLN A 44 1.09 -8.04 5.58
CA GLN A 44 2.05 -9.11 5.37
C GLN A 44 2.32 -9.89 6.67
N GLY A 45 2.44 -11.22 6.56
CA GLY A 45 2.84 -12.11 7.65
C GLY A 45 4.36 -12.23 7.77
N ASP A 46 4.84 -13.42 8.16
CA ASP A 46 6.23 -13.92 8.09
C ASP A 46 7.33 -13.19 8.91
N HIS A 47 7.07 -12.02 9.47
CA HIS A 47 8.04 -11.24 10.25
C HIS A 47 7.93 -11.42 11.78
N GLY A 48 7.31 -12.51 12.22
CA GLY A 48 6.99 -12.77 13.63
C GLY A 48 5.64 -12.17 14.07
N PRO A 49 5.24 -12.36 15.34
CA PRO A 49 3.93 -11.92 15.81
C PRO A 49 3.81 -10.39 15.86
N VAL A 50 2.81 -9.85 15.17
CA VAL A 50 2.45 -8.42 15.19
C VAL A 50 0.96 -8.28 15.49
N ALA A 51 0.60 -7.39 16.42
CA ALA A 51 -0.78 -7.09 16.76
C ALA A 51 -1.23 -5.79 16.08
N PHE A 52 -2.38 -5.83 15.40
CA PHE A 52 -2.97 -4.67 14.72
C PHE A 52 -4.28 -4.25 15.38
N ARG A 53 -4.56 -2.95 15.40
CA ARG A 53 -5.84 -2.36 15.82
C ARG A 53 -6.11 -1.09 15.01
N ASN A 54 -7.33 -0.59 15.03
CA ASN A 54 -7.72 0.70 14.43
C ASN A 54 -7.45 0.79 12.91
N ILE A 55 -7.83 -0.26 12.16
CA ILE A 55 -7.69 -0.29 10.70
C ILE A 55 -9.00 0.22 10.09
N TYR A 56 -8.92 1.34 9.37
CA TYR A 56 -10.06 1.96 8.69
C TYR A 56 -9.69 2.27 7.25
N VAL A 57 -10.64 2.11 6.34
CA VAL A 57 -10.48 2.45 4.93
C VAL A 57 -11.57 3.45 4.56
N LYS A 58 -11.15 4.61 4.04
CA LYS A 58 -12.04 5.60 3.44
C LYS A 58 -11.65 5.74 1.97
N PRO A 59 -12.53 5.43 1.01
CA PRO A 59 -12.27 5.70 -0.40
C PRO A 59 -11.96 7.18 -0.62
N LEU A 60 -11.03 7.48 -1.52
CA LEU A 60 -10.80 8.83 -2.03
C LEU A 60 -11.73 9.00 -3.25
N GLU A 61 -12.52 10.08 -3.24
CA GLU A 61 -13.32 10.50 -4.39
C GLU A 61 -12.43 11.09 -5.50
#